data_AF-A0A7S1B2X0-F1
#
_entry.id   AF-A0A7S1B2X0-F1
#
_cell.length_a   1.000
_cell.length_b   1.000
_cell.length_c   1.000
_cell.angle_alpha   90.00
_cell.angle_beta   90.00
_cell.angle_gamma   90.00
#
_symmetry.space_group_name_H-M   'P 1'
#
loop_
_entity.id
_entity.type
_entity.pdbx_description
1 polymer ?
#
loop_
_entity_poly.entity_id
_entity_poly.type
_entity_poly.pdbx_seq_one_letter_code
_entity_poly.pdbx_strand_id
1 'polypeptide(L)'
;KILQYYAFVDTEDYVGGHGTHVCGTILGNPEDGGRTNVGVAPAAKLAFYDIGNEKGNLLLPWTKEKWTEMFDVAHRNGANIHSASWGGASDAYTIEAEWFDDFSYNNPKFLAFVAAGNSGPNGGSIGTPATAKNVVSVGAVNRGSDADSLVNWSSRGPTSDNRIGPMVVAPGVATESARAQNRGNNNCETVPYSGTSMATPATAGAAALVRQYFEEGYYGDGSKNSAVPHDPTGALVKAVLINGAQKIASGSMYGNSQGYGRVSLHHSLPLPQTRQHLSLFFVDAEPLADGKTRAYEVVLDSVARCPDFRATLVWTDEPAGAGCKKCLLNDLDLTVTAGGGRVAHPNGRRSADRRNNA
;
A
#
# COMPACT_ATOMS: atom_id res chain seq x y z
N LYS A 1 6.77 -12.05 18.78
CA LYS A 1 6.62 -11.30 17.51
C LYS A 1 5.26 -10.63 17.42
N ILE A 2 4.20 -11.34 17.81
CA ILE A 2 2.87 -10.80 18.07
C ILE A 2 2.92 -9.97 19.36
N LEU A 3 2.47 -8.71 19.30
CA LEU A 3 2.30 -7.82 20.45
C LEU A 3 0.85 -7.80 20.93
N GLN A 4 -0.10 -8.04 20.02
CA GLN A 4 -1.52 -8.02 20.31
C GLN A 4 -2.24 -9.05 19.42
N TYR A 5 -3.16 -9.80 20.01
CA TYR A 5 -4.14 -10.61 19.31
C TYR A 5 -5.51 -10.26 19.86
N TYR A 6 -6.42 -9.82 19.00
CA TYR A 6 -7.80 -9.53 19.37
C TYR A 6 -8.73 -10.50 18.65
N ALA A 7 -9.32 -11.40 19.42
CA ALA A 7 -10.26 -12.42 18.97
C ALA A 7 -11.67 -11.81 18.84
N PHE A 8 -11.96 -11.10 17.74
CA PHE A 8 -13.27 -10.46 17.56
C PHE A 8 -14.37 -11.47 17.26
N VAL A 9 -14.06 -12.47 16.45
CA VAL A 9 -15.01 -13.51 16.05
C VAL A 9 -14.69 -14.82 16.75
N ASP A 10 -13.48 -15.34 16.55
CA ASP A 10 -12.98 -16.51 17.24
C ASP A 10 -11.49 -16.41 17.55
N THR A 11 -10.88 -17.54 17.91
CA THR A 11 -9.47 -17.65 18.31
C THR A 11 -8.67 -18.63 17.46
N GLU A 12 -9.21 -19.16 16.35
CA GLU A 12 -8.56 -20.25 15.61
C GLU A 12 -8.71 -20.11 14.09
N ASP A 13 -7.61 -20.36 13.35
CA ASP A 13 -7.57 -20.31 11.88
C ASP A 13 -7.98 -21.67 11.28
N TYR A 14 -9.27 -22.00 11.36
CA TYR A 14 -9.80 -23.35 11.06
C TYR A 14 -9.80 -23.74 9.57
N VAL A 15 -10.10 -22.80 8.67
CA VAL A 15 -10.39 -23.10 7.26
C VAL A 15 -9.43 -22.37 6.33
N GLY A 16 -8.47 -23.12 5.79
CA GLY A 16 -7.60 -22.64 4.71
C GLY A 16 -6.46 -21.73 5.16
N GLY A 17 -6.31 -21.41 6.45
CA GLY A 17 -5.08 -20.81 6.96
C GLY A 17 -4.75 -19.41 6.41
N HIS A 18 -5.75 -18.67 5.94
CA HIS A 18 -5.56 -17.46 5.14
C HIS A 18 -4.88 -16.36 5.97
N GLY A 19 -5.36 -16.12 7.19
CA GLY A 19 -4.80 -15.12 8.09
C GLY A 19 -3.34 -15.43 8.44
N THR A 20 -3.03 -16.69 8.74
CA THR A 20 -1.65 -17.15 8.99
C THR A 20 -0.75 -16.92 7.78
N HIS A 21 -1.20 -17.31 6.58
CA HIS A 21 -0.43 -17.15 5.35
C HIS A 21 -0.16 -15.66 5.07
N VAL A 22 -1.17 -14.80 5.20
CA VAL A 22 -1.05 -13.35 5.01
C VAL A 22 -0.04 -12.76 5.99
N CYS A 23 -0.13 -13.10 7.28
CA CYS A 23 0.83 -12.62 8.29
C CYS A 23 2.26 -13.11 8.02
N GLY A 24 2.41 -14.36 7.59
CA GLY A 24 3.69 -14.92 7.18
C GLY A 24 4.33 -14.13 6.04
N THR A 25 3.55 -13.67 5.07
CA THR A 25 4.07 -12.89 3.94
C THR A 25 4.55 -11.50 4.39
N ILE A 26 3.89 -10.88 5.38
CA ILE A 26 4.34 -9.59 5.93
C ILE A 26 5.66 -9.78 6.70
N LEU A 27 5.67 -10.70 7.68
CA LEU A 27 6.68 -10.69 8.73
C LEU A 27 7.06 -12.09 9.25
N GLY A 28 6.77 -13.15 8.50
CA GLY A 28 7.22 -14.51 8.82
C GLY A 28 8.74 -14.56 8.96
N ASN A 29 9.23 -15.27 9.98
CA ASN A 29 10.66 -15.53 10.14
C ASN A 29 10.83 -16.97 10.64
N PRO A 30 11.47 -17.85 9.86
CA PRO A 30 11.71 -19.23 10.26
C PRO A 30 12.49 -19.32 11.59
N GLU A 31 12.09 -20.23 12.47
CA GLU A 31 12.76 -20.42 13.78
C GLU A 31 14.14 -21.05 13.64
N ASP A 32 14.37 -21.83 12.57
CA ASP A 32 15.65 -22.48 12.26
C ASP A 32 16.72 -21.51 11.73
N GLY A 33 16.39 -20.23 11.58
CA GLY A 33 17.29 -19.22 11.02
C GLY A 33 17.46 -19.32 9.50
N GLY A 34 16.64 -20.14 8.83
CA GLY A 34 16.60 -20.24 7.38
C GLY A 34 16.25 -18.91 6.71
N ARG A 35 16.81 -18.68 5.52
CA ARG A 35 16.55 -17.46 4.71
C ARG A 35 15.54 -17.69 3.58
N THR A 36 14.97 -18.89 3.48
CA THR A 36 13.94 -19.24 2.51
C THR A 36 12.56 -18.92 3.07
N ASN A 37 11.66 -18.41 2.22
CA ASN A 37 10.27 -18.11 2.58
C ASN A 37 10.10 -17.17 3.79
N VAL A 38 11.05 -16.24 3.96
CA VAL A 38 10.95 -15.15 4.92
C VAL A 38 9.92 -14.12 4.45
N GLY A 39 9.14 -13.58 5.39
CA GLY A 39 8.28 -12.43 5.13
C GLY A 39 9.09 -11.20 4.72
N VAL A 40 8.41 -10.20 4.15
CA VAL A 40 9.08 -9.02 3.61
C VAL A 40 9.77 -8.18 4.71
N ALA A 41 9.15 -8.04 5.87
CA ALA A 41 9.67 -7.33 7.04
C ALA A 41 9.79 -8.26 8.26
N PRO A 42 10.74 -9.21 8.26
CA PRO A 42 10.79 -10.29 9.25
C PRO A 42 11.14 -9.80 10.67
N ALA A 43 11.66 -8.58 10.84
CA ALA A 43 11.92 -7.98 12.15
C ALA A 43 10.71 -7.23 12.74
N ALA A 44 9.67 -6.98 11.93
CA ALA A 44 8.48 -6.26 12.36
C ALA A 44 7.69 -7.02 13.45
N LYS A 45 6.82 -6.29 14.14
CA LYS A 45 5.90 -6.81 15.14
C LYS A 45 4.48 -6.84 14.58
N LEU A 46 3.65 -7.74 15.11
CA LEU A 46 2.28 -7.96 14.63
C LEU A 46 1.26 -7.59 15.71
N ALA A 47 0.26 -6.80 15.33
CA ALA A 47 -1.04 -6.76 15.99
C ALA A 47 -2.05 -7.42 15.06
N PHE A 48 -2.75 -8.45 15.55
CA PHE A 48 -3.71 -9.22 14.76
C PHE A 48 -5.12 -9.00 15.29
N TYR A 49 -6.06 -8.75 14.38
CA TYR A 49 -7.48 -8.61 14.70
C TYR A 49 -8.25 -9.66 13.90
N ASP A 50 -8.80 -10.63 14.62
CA ASP A 50 -9.40 -11.82 14.02
C ASP A 50 -10.87 -11.61 13.68
N ILE A 51 -11.15 -11.46 12.39
CA ILE A 51 -12.50 -11.28 11.83
C ILE A 51 -13.07 -12.57 11.20
N GLY A 52 -12.32 -13.68 11.20
CA GLY A 52 -12.74 -14.93 10.59
C GLY A 52 -13.58 -15.78 11.54
N ASN A 53 -14.53 -16.56 11.01
CA ASN A 53 -15.17 -17.63 11.78
C ASN A 53 -14.71 -19.01 11.32
N GLU A 54 -15.09 -20.03 12.10
CA GLU A 54 -14.89 -21.46 11.85
C GLU A 54 -15.30 -21.96 10.44
N LYS A 55 -16.11 -21.20 9.69
CA LYS A 55 -16.56 -21.54 8.32
C LYS A 55 -15.78 -20.81 7.23
N GLY A 56 -14.81 -19.97 7.60
CA GLY A 56 -14.06 -19.09 6.70
C GLY A 56 -14.82 -17.83 6.26
N ASN A 57 -15.94 -17.50 6.91
CA ASN A 57 -16.66 -16.24 6.63
C ASN A 57 -16.05 -15.11 7.47
N LEU A 58 -16.09 -13.89 6.93
CA LEU A 58 -15.63 -12.69 7.63
C LEU A 58 -16.81 -11.99 8.30
N LEU A 59 -16.67 -11.64 9.58
CA LEU A 59 -17.60 -10.76 10.28
C LEU A 59 -16.90 -9.44 10.55
N LEU A 60 -17.26 -8.43 9.78
CA LEU A 60 -16.73 -7.08 9.95
C LEU A 60 -17.49 -6.33 11.05
N PRO A 61 -16.84 -5.36 11.73
CA PRO A 61 -17.55 -4.43 12.59
C PRO A 61 -18.69 -3.71 11.86
N TRP A 62 -19.90 -3.71 12.43
CA TRP A 62 -21.11 -3.14 11.82
C TRP A 62 -21.37 -1.67 12.17
N THR A 63 -20.57 -1.07 13.07
CA THR A 63 -20.69 0.33 13.47
C THR A 63 -19.35 1.04 13.36
N LYS A 64 -19.38 2.37 13.17
CA LYS A 64 -18.18 3.20 13.05
C LYS A 64 -17.30 3.10 14.29
N GLU A 65 -17.88 3.01 15.48
CA GLU A 65 -17.15 2.92 16.75
C GLU A 65 -16.36 1.62 16.84
N LYS A 66 -17.00 0.47 16.50
CA LYS A 66 -16.32 -0.83 16.49
C LYS A 66 -15.28 -0.94 15.38
N TRP A 67 -15.54 -0.30 14.24
CA TRP A 67 -14.55 -0.19 13.17
C TRP A 67 -13.33 0.62 13.60
N THR A 68 -13.54 1.72 14.32
CA THR A 68 -12.46 2.54 14.88
C THR A 68 -11.66 1.73 15.90
N GLU A 69 -12.34 1.00 16.80
CA GLU A 69 -11.71 0.14 17.82
C GLU A 69 -10.77 -0.91 17.21
N MET A 70 -11.12 -1.47 16.04
CA MET A 70 -10.30 -2.45 15.30
C MET A 70 -8.89 -1.92 15.01
N PHE A 71 -8.75 -0.63 14.72
CA PHE A 71 -7.45 -0.02 14.42
C PHE A 71 -6.83 0.64 15.64
N ASP A 72 -7.64 1.34 16.43
CA ASP A 72 -7.21 2.29 17.46
C ASP A 72 -6.35 1.62 18.55
N VAL A 73 -6.73 0.42 19.02
CA VAL A 73 -5.93 -0.30 20.04
C VAL A 73 -4.55 -0.66 19.50
N ALA A 74 -4.46 -1.17 18.28
CA ALA A 74 -3.18 -1.51 17.65
C ALA A 74 -2.37 -0.24 17.33
N HIS A 75 -3.03 0.82 16.87
CA HIS A 75 -2.42 2.09 16.51
C HIS A 75 -1.77 2.77 17.71
N ARG A 76 -2.45 2.81 18.87
CA ARG A 76 -1.86 3.29 20.13
C ARG A 76 -0.62 2.51 20.57
N ASN A 77 -0.51 1.25 20.16
CA ASN A 77 0.66 0.39 20.39
C ASN A 77 1.73 0.50 19.28
N GLY A 78 1.61 1.49 18.37
CA GLY A 78 2.58 1.76 17.32
C GLY A 78 2.30 1.08 15.98
N ALA A 79 1.16 0.40 15.81
CA ALA A 79 0.78 -0.18 14.53
C ALA A 79 0.29 0.92 13.56
N ASN A 80 1.21 1.46 12.77
CA ASN A 80 0.93 2.48 11.76
C ASN A 80 0.64 1.89 10.37
N ILE A 81 0.77 0.58 10.20
CA ILE A 81 0.52 -0.14 8.95
C ILE A 81 -0.55 -1.20 9.21
N HIS A 82 -1.63 -1.14 8.43
CA HIS A 82 -2.70 -2.13 8.48
C HIS A 82 -2.77 -2.87 7.13
N SER A 83 -2.93 -4.20 7.17
CA SER A 83 -3.04 -5.02 5.96
C SER A 83 -4.38 -5.76 5.99
N ALA A 84 -5.23 -5.49 5.01
CA ALA A 84 -6.57 -6.04 4.84
C ALA A 84 -6.65 -6.85 3.54
N SER A 85 -6.48 -8.15 3.63
CA SER A 85 -6.54 -9.08 2.50
C SER A 85 -7.96 -9.61 2.23
N TRP A 86 -8.96 -8.74 2.34
CA TRP A 86 -10.39 -9.02 2.24
C TRP A 86 -11.16 -7.85 1.61
N GLY A 87 -12.40 -8.09 1.19
CA GLY A 87 -13.27 -7.07 0.61
C GLY A 87 -14.59 -7.65 0.09
N GLY A 88 -15.50 -6.78 -0.32
CA GLY A 88 -16.76 -7.08 -1.00
C GLY A 88 -16.70 -6.77 -2.50
N ALA A 89 -17.70 -7.22 -3.25
CA ALA A 89 -17.70 -7.12 -4.72
C ALA A 89 -18.12 -5.74 -5.29
N SER A 90 -18.54 -4.79 -4.45
CA SER A 90 -18.97 -3.47 -4.93
C SER A 90 -17.77 -2.58 -5.28
N ASP A 91 -17.80 -1.95 -6.44
CA ASP A 91 -16.81 -0.96 -6.91
C ASP A 91 -17.12 0.48 -6.49
N ALA A 92 -18.16 0.65 -5.67
CA ALA A 92 -18.54 1.91 -5.07
C ALA A 92 -17.64 2.28 -3.88
N TYR A 93 -17.59 3.58 -3.59
CA TYR A 93 -17.13 4.06 -2.30
C TYR A 93 -18.23 3.81 -1.26
N THR A 94 -18.12 2.75 -0.48
CA THR A 94 -19.13 2.35 0.52
C THR A 94 -18.82 2.92 1.91
N ILE A 95 -19.64 2.57 2.91
CA ILE A 95 -19.45 3.02 4.28
C ILE A 95 -18.13 2.50 4.89
N GLU A 96 -17.68 1.31 4.51
CA GLU A 96 -16.39 0.76 4.92
C GLU A 96 -15.21 1.56 4.34
N ALA A 97 -15.35 2.04 3.09
CA ALA A 97 -14.37 2.91 2.47
C ALA A 97 -14.32 4.28 3.16
N GLU A 98 -15.49 4.83 3.51
CA GLU A 98 -15.63 6.03 4.32
C GLU A 98 -14.93 5.90 5.68
N TRP A 99 -15.13 4.79 6.38
CA TRP A 99 -14.52 4.58 7.69
C TRP A 99 -13.00 4.35 7.63
N PHE A 100 -12.48 3.74 6.56
CA PHE A 100 -11.02 3.71 6.32
C PHE A 100 -10.45 5.11 6.08
N ASP A 101 -11.13 5.93 5.28
CA ASP A 101 -10.69 7.30 4.99
C ASP A 101 -10.75 8.18 6.24
N ASP A 102 -11.82 8.06 7.04
CA ASP A 102 -12.02 8.76 8.31
C ASP A 102 -10.93 8.41 9.33
N PHE A 103 -10.61 7.12 9.50
CA PHE A 103 -9.55 6.72 10.41
C PHE A 103 -8.18 7.22 9.95
N SER A 104 -7.89 7.13 8.64
CA SER A 104 -6.61 7.59 8.07
C SER A 104 -6.46 9.11 8.18
N TYR A 105 -7.54 9.87 7.96
CA TYR A 105 -7.56 11.33 8.07
C TYR A 105 -7.28 11.79 9.51
N ASN A 106 -7.89 11.14 10.49
CA ASN A 106 -7.71 11.47 11.91
C ASN A 106 -6.39 10.91 12.50
N ASN A 107 -5.72 9.99 11.81
CA ASN A 107 -4.46 9.39 12.24
C ASN A 107 -3.41 9.49 11.12
N PRO A 108 -2.74 10.64 10.93
CA PRO A 108 -1.90 10.91 9.75
C PRO A 108 -0.76 9.91 9.50
N LYS A 109 -0.35 9.13 10.52
CA LYS A 109 0.68 8.10 10.42
C LYS A 109 0.15 6.76 9.92
N PHE A 110 -1.15 6.52 10.05
CA PHE A 110 -1.79 5.27 9.68
C PHE A 110 -1.87 5.14 8.15
N LEU A 111 -1.51 3.96 7.65
CA LEU A 111 -1.68 3.59 6.25
C LEU A 111 -2.22 2.16 6.15
N ALA A 112 -3.36 2.00 5.50
CA ALA A 112 -3.94 0.70 5.22
C ALA A 112 -3.62 0.24 3.79
N PHE A 113 -3.33 -1.06 3.65
CA PHE A 113 -3.15 -1.77 2.39
C PHE A 113 -4.32 -2.73 2.22
N VAL A 114 -5.07 -2.60 1.13
CA VAL A 114 -6.31 -3.36 0.93
C VAL A 114 -6.23 -4.14 -0.38
N ALA A 115 -6.57 -5.43 -0.35
CA ALA A 115 -6.62 -6.24 -1.57
C ALA A 115 -7.66 -5.69 -2.55
N ALA A 116 -7.26 -5.50 -3.82
CA ALA A 116 -8.14 -4.96 -4.84
C ALA A 116 -9.31 -5.89 -5.20
N GLY A 117 -9.17 -7.20 -4.95
CA GLY A 117 -10.14 -8.23 -5.32
C GLY A 117 -9.64 -9.15 -6.42
N ASN A 118 -10.35 -10.26 -6.60
CA ASN A 118 -10.00 -11.32 -7.55
C ASN A 118 -11.07 -11.49 -8.65
N SER A 119 -11.70 -10.39 -9.07
CA SER A 119 -12.85 -10.36 -9.99
C SER A 119 -12.53 -9.76 -11.36
N GLY A 120 -11.25 -9.70 -11.74
CA GLY A 120 -10.82 -9.38 -13.10
C GLY A 120 -11.26 -10.44 -14.12
N PRO A 121 -11.04 -10.22 -15.44
CA PRO A 121 -10.22 -9.16 -16.04
C PRO A 121 -11.01 -7.90 -16.44
N ASN A 122 -12.31 -7.85 -16.17
CA ASN A 122 -13.14 -6.70 -16.54
C ASN A 122 -12.80 -5.49 -15.65
N GLY A 123 -12.88 -4.28 -16.23
CA GLY A 123 -12.75 -3.03 -15.48
C GLY A 123 -13.95 -2.80 -14.55
N GLY A 124 -13.79 -1.93 -13.56
CA GLY A 124 -14.81 -1.68 -12.53
C GLY A 124 -15.01 -2.87 -11.58
N SER A 125 -13.95 -3.60 -11.28
CA SER A 125 -13.98 -4.81 -10.44
C SER A 125 -13.20 -4.66 -9.13
N ILE A 126 -12.67 -3.47 -8.83
CA ILE A 126 -12.05 -3.20 -7.53
C ILE A 126 -13.12 -3.26 -6.45
N GLY A 127 -12.96 -4.13 -5.47
CA GLY A 127 -13.91 -4.29 -4.39
C GLY A 127 -13.74 -3.28 -3.26
N THR A 128 -14.83 -2.89 -2.60
CA THR A 128 -14.79 -2.20 -1.31
C THR A 128 -14.12 -3.07 -0.24
N PRO A 129 -13.31 -2.53 0.68
CA PRO A 129 -12.97 -1.11 0.87
C PRO A 129 -11.72 -0.65 0.13
N ALA A 130 -11.21 -1.40 -0.85
CA ALA A 130 -10.08 -0.97 -1.67
C ALA A 130 -10.41 0.25 -2.55
N THR A 131 -11.68 0.67 -2.59
CA THR A 131 -12.15 1.90 -3.21
C THR A 131 -11.93 3.14 -2.35
N ALA A 132 -11.53 3.03 -1.07
CA ALA A 132 -11.18 4.17 -0.22
C ALA A 132 -10.05 5.03 -0.83
N LYS A 133 -10.02 6.34 -0.57
CA LYS A 133 -9.03 7.26 -1.18
C LYS A 133 -7.68 7.18 -0.47
N ASN A 134 -7.68 7.01 0.83
CA ASN A 134 -6.51 7.14 1.68
C ASN A 134 -5.72 5.84 1.79
N VAL A 135 -6.34 4.70 1.46
CA VAL A 135 -5.68 3.38 1.45
C VAL A 135 -4.79 3.17 0.22
N VAL A 136 -3.97 2.13 0.25
CA VAL A 136 -3.25 1.59 -0.90
C VAL A 136 -3.98 0.33 -1.37
N SER A 137 -4.70 0.41 -2.48
CA SER A 137 -5.30 -0.76 -3.11
C SER A 137 -4.27 -1.55 -3.89
N VAL A 138 -4.18 -2.87 -3.63
CA VAL A 138 -3.11 -3.71 -4.17
C VAL A 138 -3.68 -4.78 -5.10
N GLY A 139 -3.27 -4.73 -6.37
CA GLY A 139 -3.53 -5.77 -7.36
C GLY A 139 -2.40 -6.81 -7.41
N ALA A 140 -2.62 -7.88 -8.17
CA ALA A 140 -1.68 -8.98 -8.30
C ALA A 140 -1.03 -9.05 -9.68
N VAL A 141 0.24 -9.43 -9.69
CA VAL A 141 0.98 -9.89 -10.87
C VAL A 141 1.53 -11.30 -10.61
N ASN A 142 2.09 -11.92 -11.65
CA ASN A 142 2.87 -13.14 -11.49
C ASN A 142 4.11 -12.90 -10.60
N ARG A 143 4.91 -13.96 -10.36
CA ARG A 143 6.12 -13.90 -9.53
C ARG A 143 7.38 -14.23 -10.36
N GLY A 144 8.55 -13.97 -9.77
CA GLY A 144 9.83 -14.30 -10.40
C GLY A 144 10.06 -13.51 -11.69
N SER A 145 10.54 -14.19 -12.73
CA SER A 145 10.78 -13.58 -14.06
C SER A 145 9.51 -13.02 -14.70
N ASP A 146 8.34 -13.52 -14.32
CA ASP A 146 7.06 -13.09 -14.88
C ASP A 146 6.39 -11.98 -14.07
N ALA A 147 7.07 -11.43 -13.05
CA ALA A 147 6.52 -10.38 -12.19
C ALA A 147 6.15 -9.07 -12.92
N ASP A 148 6.44 -8.97 -14.22
CA ASP A 148 5.99 -7.89 -15.11
C ASP A 148 4.74 -8.23 -15.93
N SER A 149 4.05 -9.32 -15.56
CA SER A 149 2.82 -9.79 -16.23
C SER A 149 1.62 -9.80 -15.27
N LEU A 150 0.54 -9.16 -15.71
CA LEU A 150 -0.74 -9.18 -15.01
C LEU A 150 -1.35 -10.59 -14.98
N VAL A 151 -2.06 -10.88 -13.90
CA VAL A 151 -2.95 -12.04 -13.83
C VAL A 151 -4.37 -11.65 -14.19
N ASN A 152 -5.08 -12.55 -14.87
CA ASN A 152 -6.41 -12.24 -15.38
C ASN A 152 -7.43 -11.99 -14.27
N TRP A 153 -7.34 -12.70 -13.15
CA TRP A 153 -8.27 -12.56 -12.04
C TRP A 153 -8.02 -11.34 -11.17
N SER A 154 -6.88 -10.64 -11.26
CA SER A 154 -6.66 -9.42 -10.46
C SER A 154 -7.70 -8.38 -10.86
N SER A 155 -8.45 -7.89 -9.88
CA SER A 155 -9.43 -6.82 -10.08
C SER A 155 -8.78 -5.57 -10.66
N ARG A 156 -9.57 -4.83 -11.45
CA ARG A 156 -9.13 -3.71 -12.28
C ARG A 156 -10.07 -2.54 -12.10
N GLY A 157 -9.51 -1.35 -12.07
CA GLY A 157 -10.28 -0.13 -12.00
C GLY A 157 -10.97 0.23 -13.33
N PRO A 158 -11.38 1.49 -13.48
CA PRO A 158 -11.33 2.51 -12.44
C PRO A 158 -12.31 2.17 -11.30
N THR A 159 -12.26 2.91 -10.19
CA THR A 159 -13.37 2.91 -9.22
C THR A 159 -14.63 3.52 -9.85
N SER A 160 -15.79 3.37 -9.20
CA SER A 160 -17.07 3.94 -9.70
C SER A 160 -17.04 5.46 -9.92
N ASP A 161 -16.17 6.18 -9.19
CA ASP A 161 -15.95 7.63 -9.32
C ASP A 161 -14.76 8.00 -10.24
N ASN A 162 -14.28 7.05 -11.04
CA ASN A 162 -13.24 7.20 -12.05
C ASN A 162 -11.81 7.47 -11.54
N ARG A 163 -11.48 7.07 -10.31
CA ARG A 163 -10.09 7.07 -9.82
C ARG A 163 -9.31 5.88 -10.38
N ILE A 164 -8.00 6.07 -10.50
CA ILE A 164 -7.06 5.04 -10.94
C ILE A 164 -6.98 3.97 -9.86
N GLY A 165 -7.12 2.70 -10.27
CA GLY A 165 -6.93 1.58 -9.37
C GLY A 165 -6.74 0.25 -10.12
N PRO A 166 -6.23 -0.82 -9.49
CA PRO A 166 -5.61 -0.80 -8.16
C PRO A 166 -4.43 0.18 -8.14
N MET A 167 -4.10 0.73 -6.97
CA MET A 167 -3.08 1.76 -6.87
C MET A 167 -1.70 1.22 -7.26
N VAL A 168 -1.32 0.08 -6.70
CA VAL A 168 -0.08 -0.61 -7.06
C VAL A 168 -0.35 -2.08 -7.28
N VAL A 169 0.61 -2.76 -7.88
CA VAL A 169 0.59 -4.22 -7.98
C VAL A 169 1.81 -4.83 -7.30
N ALA A 170 1.68 -6.07 -6.85
CA ALA A 170 2.78 -6.87 -6.34
C ALA A 170 2.59 -8.35 -6.70
N PRO A 171 3.66 -9.17 -6.66
CA PRO A 171 3.53 -10.60 -6.89
C PRO A 171 2.50 -11.24 -5.95
N GLY A 172 1.53 -11.95 -6.52
CA GLY A 172 0.43 -12.58 -5.77
C GLY A 172 0.10 -13.99 -6.26
N VAL A 173 0.98 -14.62 -7.03
CA VAL A 173 0.79 -15.98 -7.58
C VAL A 173 1.77 -16.93 -6.93
N ALA A 174 1.26 -18.07 -6.42
CA ALA A 174 2.06 -19.12 -5.79
C ALA A 174 3.09 -18.54 -4.79
N THR A 175 2.63 -17.60 -3.97
CA THR A 175 3.42 -17.00 -2.90
C THR A 175 3.53 -18.03 -1.80
N GLU A 176 4.74 -18.52 -1.54
CA GLU A 176 5.02 -19.42 -0.41
C GLU A 176 4.99 -18.62 0.90
N SER A 177 4.22 -19.09 1.87
CA SER A 177 4.15 -18.46 3.21
C SER A 177 3.72 -19.45 4.29
N ALA A 178 3.72 -19.01 5.54
CA ALA A 178 3.38 -19.81 6.71
C ALA A 178 2.06 -20.57 6.54
N ARG A 179 2.10 -21.88 6.81
CA ARG A 179 0.93 -22.75 6.78
C ARG A 179 0.25 -22.77 8.15
N ALA A 180 -1.05 -22.47 8.20
CA ALA A 180 -1.83 -22.60 9.42
C ALA A 180 -1.95 -24.05 9.89
N GLN A 181 -2.22 -24.23 11.18
CA GLN A 181 -2.27 -25.51 11.86
C GLN A 181 -3.54 -25.65 12.67
N ASN A 182 -3.96 -26.90 12.86
CA ASN A 182 -4.88 -27.25 13.93
C ASN A 182 -4.14 -27.25 15.27
N ARG A 183 -4.86 -26.86 16.33
CA ARG A 183 -4.34 -26.72 17.69
C ARG A 183 -3.61 -28.00 18.15
N GLY A 184 -2.34 -27.85 18.55
CA GLY A 184 -1.53 -28.93 19.17
C GLY A 184 -0.45 -29.56 18.29
N ASN A 185 -0.28 -29.12 17.03
CA ASN A 185 0.79 -29.63 16.15
C ASN A 185 1.62 -28.49 15.57
N ASN A 186 2.72 -28.12 16.23
CA ASN A 186 3.62 -27.06 15.76
C ASN A 186 4.43 -27.54 14.55
N ASN A 187 4.14 -27.00 13.37
CA ASN A 187 4.94 -27.19 12.16
C ASN A 187 5.62 -25.86 11.74
N CYS A 188 6.75 -25.96 11.05
CA CYS A 188 7.42 -24.80 10.45
C CYS A 188 7.24 -24.82 8.92
N GLU A 189 6.08 -25.31 8.46
CA GLU A 189 5.82 -25.52 7.03
C GLU A 189 5.36 -24.23 6.33
N THR A 190 5.58 -24.22 5.02
CA THR A 190 5.01 -23.23 4.11
C THR A 190 4.05 -23.87 3.13
N VAL A 191 3.14 -23.07 2.58
CA VAL A 191 2.19 -23.47 1.55
C VAL A 191 2.05 -22.34 0.53
N PRO A 192 1.90 -22.64 -0.78
CA PRO A 192 1.70 -21.61 -1.78
C PRO A 192 0.23 -21.23 -1.94
N TYR A 193 -0.11 -19.94 -1.78
CA TYR A 193 -1.41 -19.37 -2.18
C TYR A 193 -1.30 -18.34 -3.31
N SER A 194 -2.43 -18.12 -3.98
CA SER A 194 -2.57 -17.13 -5.05
C SER A 194 -3.77 -16.23 -4.81
N GLY A 195 -3.58 -14.92 -4.97
CA GLY A 195 -4.63 -13.92 -4.81
C GLY A 195 -4.05 -12.52 -4.61
N THR A 196 -4.88 -11.49 -4.80
CA THR A 196 -4.54 -10.13 -4.33
C THR A 196 -4.29 -10.14 -2.82
N SER A 197 -4.91 -11.06 -2.08
CA SER A 197 -4.63 -11.36 -0.68
C SER A 197 -3.17 -11.68 -0.36
N MET A 198 -2.35 -12.12 -1.33
CA MET A 198 -0.91 -12.39 -1.15
C MET A 198 -0.05 -11.20 -1.61
N ALA A 199 -0.52 -10.42 -2.58
CA ALA A 199 0.14 -9.20 -3.03
C ALA A 199 0.06 -8.07 -1.98
N THR A 200 -1.10 -7.92 -1.32
CA THR A 200 -1.34 -6.94 -0.27
C THR A 200 -0.35 -7.02 0.90
N PRO A 201 -0.16 -8.18 1.57
CA PRO A 201 0.77 -8.28 2.69
C PRO A 201 2.23 -8.07 2.27
N ALA A 202 2.62 -8.47 1.06
CA ALA A 202 3.96 -8.19 0.56
C ALA A 202 4.19 -6.68 0.44
N THR A 203 3.19 -5.94 -0.05
CA THR A 203 3.23 -4.48 -0.13
C THR A 203 3.23 -3.83 1.25
N ALA A 204 2.42 -4.32 2.19
CA ALA A 204 2.39 -3.83 3.56
C ALA A 204 3.74 -4.03 4.28
N GLY A 205 4.40 -5.18 4.07
CA GLY A 205 5.75 -5.41 4.57
C GLY A 205 6.79 -4.48 3.93
N ALA A 206 6.66 -4.21 2.63
CA ALA A 206 7.53 -3.21 1.97
C ALA A 206 7.33 -1.80 2.56
N ALA A 207 6.10 -1.43 2.89
CA ALA A 207 5.79 -0.17 3.57
C ALA A 207 6.40 -0.10 4.98
N ALA A 208 6.48 -1.22 5.70
CA ALA A 208 7.13 -1.27 7.00
C ALA A 208 8.63 -0.98 6.90
N LEU A 209 9.29 -1.49 5.85
CA LEU A 209 10.68 -1.18 5.56
C LEU A 209 10.88 0.29 5.14
N VAL A 210 9.97 0.86 4.35
CA VAL A 210 10.00 2.30 4.02
C VAL A 210 9.88 3.14 5.28
N ARG A 211 8.92 2.84 6.16
CA ARG A 211 8.74 3.56 7.42
C ARG A 211 9.98 3.45 8.31
N GLN A 212 10.52 2.24 8.50
CA GLN A 212 11.75 2.02 9.25
C GLN A 212 12.92 2.84 8.70
N TYR A 213 13.07 2.91 7.37
CA TYR A 213 14.15 3.65 6.72
C TYR A 213 14.15 5.14 7.14
N PHE A 214 12.99 5.81 7.12
CA PHE A 214 12.87 7.19 7.60
C PHE A 214 13.05 7.31 9.12
N GLU A 215 12.44 6.41 9.90
CA GLU A 215 12.51 6.43 11.37
C GLU A 215 13.95 6.25 11.89
N GLU A 216 14.80 5.54 11.13
CA GLU A 216 16.22 5.39 11.43
C GLU A 216 17.10 6.55 10.92
N GLY A 217 16.50 7.53 10.22
CA GLY A 217 17.18 8.70 9.67
C GLY A 217 17.89 8.43 8.35
N TYR A 218 17.47 7.43 7.59
CA TYR A 218 17.90 7.27 6.20
C TYR A 218 16.97 8.06 5.28
N TYR A 219 17.52 8.95 4.46
CA TYR A 219 16.85 9.68 3.37
C TYR A 219 17.90 10.51 2.61
N GLY A 220 17.50 11.36 1.66
CA GLY A 220 18.44 12.13 0.86
C GLY A 220 19.23 11.24 -0.09
N ASP A 221 20.52 11.08 0.16
CA ASP A 221 21.44 10.22 -0.61
C ASP A 221 21.49 8.77 -0.11
N GLY A 222 20.78 8.45 0.97
CA GLY A 222 20.77 7.12 1.59
C GLY A 222 21.79 6.90 2.69
N SER A 223 22.50 7.95 3.09
CA SER A 223 23.29 7.93 4.33
C SER A 223 22.38 7.97 5.56
N LYS A 224 22.75 7.22 6.61
CA LYS A 224 22.05 7.26 7.90
C LYS A 224 22.47 8.50 8.67
N ASN A 225 21.50 9.31 9.09
CA ASN A 225 21.72 10.33 10.09
C ASN A 225 20.75 10.14 11.27
N SER A 226 21.16 9.33 12.25
CA SER A 226 20.35 9.05 13.43
C SER A 226 20.13 10.25 14.36
N ALA A 227 20.81 11.38 14.13
CA ALA A 227 20.53 12.62 14.84
C ALA A 227 19.28 13.34 14.31
N VAL A 228 18.78 12.94 13.14
CA VAL A 228 17.65 13.57 12.46
C VAL A 228 16.67 12.49 11.94
N PRO A 229 16.11 11.64 12.82
CA PRO A 229 15.10 10.68 12.40
C PRO A 229 13.84 11.40 11.91
N HIS A 230 13.11 10.78 10.99
CA HIS A 230 11.82 11.29 10.51
C HIS A 230 10.73 10.26 10.81
N ASP A 231 9.65 10.67 11.45
CA ASP A 231 8.46 9.83 11.66
C ASP A 231 7.45 10.12 10.56
N PRO A 232 7.40 9.31 9.49
CA PRO A 232 6.68 9.68 8.27
C PRO A 232 5.16 9.61 8.46
N THR A 233 4.42 10.45 7.74
CA THR A 233 2.99 10.23 7.55
C THR A 233 2.72 9.00 6.67
N GLY A 234 1.51 8.44 6.77
CA GLY A 234 1.03 7.43 5.83
C GLY A 234 1.03 7.94 4.39
N ALA A 235 0.76 9.23 4.18
CA ALA A 235 0.81 9.86 2.86
C ALA A 235 2.24 9.86 2.28
N LEU A 236 3.28 10.14 3.08
CA LEU A 236 4.68 10.05 2.64
C LEU A 236 5.06 8.60 2.30
N VAL A 237 4.73 7.63 3.15
CA VAL A 237 5.02 6.21 2.87
C VAL A 237 4.34 5.76 1.56
N LYS A 238 3.08 6.16 1.36
CA LYS A 238 2.32 5.92 0.13
C LYS A 238 2.97 6.59 -1.08
N ALA A 239 3.39 7.85 -0.98
CA ALA A 239 4.07 8.58 -2.04
C ALA A 239 5.38 7.91 -2.46
N VAL A 240 6.19 7.45 -1.51
CA VAL A 240 7.47 6.77 -1.77
C VAL A 240 7.26 5.45 -2.52
N LEU A 241 6.28 4.64 -2.10
CA LEU A 241 5.93 3.39 -2.77
C LEU A 241 5.47 3.62 -4.22
N ILE A 242 4.66 4.66 -4.44
CA ILE A 242 4.13 5.04 -5.77
C ILE A 242 5.25 5.60 -6.66
N ASN A 243 6.09 6.49 -6.14
CA ASN A 243 7.15 7.16 -6.89
C ASN A 243 8.15 6.15 -7.47
N GLY A 244 8.55 5.16 -6.65
CA GLY A 244 9.44 4.09 -7.05
C GLY A 244 8.76 2.91 -7.75
N ALA A 245 7.44 2.91 -7.94
CA ALA A 245 6.75 1.83 -8.64
C ALA A 245 7.18 1.76 -10.11
N GLN A 246 7.26 0.53 -10.63
CA GLN A 246 7.76 0.26 -11.98
C GLN A 246 6.63 -0.18 -12.89
N LYS A 247 6.58 0.40 -14.09
CA LYS A 247 5.65 -0.02 -15.14
C LYS A 247 5.93 -1.50 -15.47
N ILE A 248 4.91 -2.34 -15.43
CA ILE A 248 5.02 -3.73 -15.88
C ILE A 248 4.92 -3.81 -17.41
N ALA A 249 5.51 -4.85 -18.00
CA ALA A 249 5.57 -5.04 -19.45
C ALA A 249 4.18 -5.15 -20.08
N SER A 250 3.25 -5.84 -19.42
CA SER A 250 1.88 -6.06 -19.92
C SER A 250 0.92 -4.89 -19.65
N GLY A 251 1.38 -3.76 -19.10
CA GLY A 251 0.54 -2.68 -18.61
C GLY A 251 0.86 -1.30 -19.20
N SER A 252 -0.05 -0.35 -18.99
CA SER A 252 0.18 1.08 -19.22
C SER A 252 0.36 1.79 -17.89
N MET A 253 1.38 2.63 -17.76
CA MET A 253 1.58 3.42 -16.53
C MET A 253 0.35 4.29 -16.31
N TYR A 254 -0.13 4.36 -15.06
CA TYR A 254 -1.38 5.03 -14.68
C TYR A 254 -2.66 4.37 -15.25
N GLY A 255 -2.55 3.17 -15.81
CA GLY A 255 -3.67 2.40 -16.33
C GLY A 255 -4.40 1.61 -15.26
N ASN A 256 -5.71 1.42 -15.43
CA ASN A 256 -6.59 0.75 -14.47
C ASN A 256 -6.35 -0.75 -14.22
N SER A 257 -5.28 -1.33 -14.78
CA SER A 257 -4.90 -2.72 -14.50
C SER A 257 -3.72 -2.82 -13.56
N GLN A 258 -2.83 -1.82 -13.55
CA GLN A 258 -1.61 -1.82 -12.73
C GLN A 258 -1.45 -0.58 -11.84
N GLY A 259 -2.29 0.44 -12.04
CA GLY A 259 -2.17 1.75 -11.42
C GLY A 259 -0.83 2.41 -11.69
N TYR A 260 -0.16 2.78 -10.61
CA TYR A 260 1.16 3.40 -10.61
C TYR A 260 2.30 2.38 -10.82
N GLY A 261 1.97 1.08 -10.93
CA GLY A 261 2.92 0.04 -11.30
C GLY A 261 3.24 -0.92 -10.17
N ARG A 262 4.23 -1.78 -10.41
CA ARG A 262 4.70 -2.77 -9.43
C ARG A 262 5.60 -2.12 -8.39
N VAL A 263 5.31 -2.37 -7.11
CA VAL A 263 6.15 -1.89 -6.00
C VAL A 263 7.60 -2.34 -6.15
N SER A 264 8.54 -1.42 -5.91
CA SER A 264 9.97 -1.69 -5.96
C SER A 264 10.74 -0.83 -4.97
N LEU A 265 11.16 -1.40 -3.84
CA LEU A 265 11.97 -0.68 -2.85
C LEU A 265 13.30 -0.19 -3.41
N HIS A 266 13.89 -0.95 -4.34
CA HIS A 266 15.14 -0.56 -5.01
C HIS A 266 15.02 0.80 -5.72
N HIS A 267 13.86 1.10 -6.31
CA HIS A 267 13.62 2.36 -7.02
C HIS A 267 12.88 3.40 -6.15
N SER A 268 12.48 3.03 -4.92
CA SER A 268 11.77 3.91 -4.00
C SER A 268 12.72 4.55 -2.98
N LEU A 269 13.79 3.83 -2.61
CA LEU A 269 14.71 4.23 -1.55
C LEU A 269 16.16 4.26 -2.07
N PRO A 270 16.93 5.32 -1.74
CA PRO A 270 18.38 5.30 -1.89
C PRO A 270 19.01 4.22 -0.99
N LEU A 271 19.31 3.06 -1.56
CA LEU A 271 19.87 1.95 -0.78
C LEU A 271 21.40 1.85 -0.99
N PRO A 272 22.19 1.71 0.09
CA PRO A 272 23.61 1.44 0.00
C PRO A 272 23.89 0.24 -0.92
N GLN A 273 25.01 0.27 -1.65
CA GLN A 273 25.50 -0.84 -2.48
C GLN A 273 24.62 -1.19 -3.70
N THR A 274 23.64 -0.35 -4.03
CA THR A 274 22.92 -0.48 -5.30
C THR A 274 23.64 0.26 -6.42
N ARG A 275 23.48 -0.21 -7.66
CA ARG A 275 24.04 0.46 -8.85
C ARG A 275 23.23 1.69 -9.28
N GLN A 276 22.11 1.98 -8.61
CA GLN A 276 21.27 3.13 -8.93
C GLN A 276 21.67 4.30 -8.05
N HIS A 277 22.07 5.40 -8.69
CA HIS A 277 22.26 6.69 -8.04
C HIS A 277 20.90 7.37 -7.92
N LEU A 278 20.14 7.03 -6.87
CA LEU A 278 18.88 7.67 -6.51
C LEU A 278 19.13 8.68 -5.38
N SER A 279 18.56 9.87 -5.49
CA SER A 279 18.49 10.86 -4.42
C SER A 279 17.04 11.22 -4.17
N LEU A 280 16.66 11.38 -2.90
CA LEU A 280 15.30 11.61 -2.47
C LEU A 280 15.16 12.99 -1.82
N PHE A 281 14.30 13.83 -2.40
CA PHE A 281 13.78 15.03 -1.77
C PHE A 281 12.31 14.79 -1.41
N PHE A 282 11.94 15.12 -0.17
CA PHE A 282 10.56 14.95 0.30
C PHE A 282 10.13 16.14 1.16
N VAL A 283 8.82 16.31 1.22
CA VAL A 283 8.13 17.24 2.10
C VAL A 283 6.98 16.45 2.72
N ASP A 284 6.84 16.53 4.04
CA ASP A 284 5.86 15.75 4.78
C ASP A 284 5.10 16.62 5.78
N ALA A 285 3.82 16.31 5.97
CA ALA A 285 2.92 16.98 6.92
C ALA A 285 2.82 18.52 6.78
N GLU A 286 3.06 19.06 5.60
CA GLU A 286 2.98 20.50 5.35
C GLU A 286 1.58 20.93 4.88
N PRO A 287 0.88 21.82 5.61
CA PRO A 287 -0.43 22.29 5.21
C PRO A 287 -0.38 23.21 3.99
N LEU A 288 -1.40 23.13 3.15
CA LEU A 288 -1.65 24.04 2.04
C LEU A 288 -3.09 24.55 2.09
N ALA A 289 -3.26 25.86 2.20
CA ALA A 289 -4.59 26.48 2.20
C ALA A 289 -5.13 26.65 0.77
N ASP A 290 -6.45 26.75 0.64
CA ASP A 290 -7.11 26.99 -0.65
C ASP A 290 -6.55 28.22 -1.38
N GLY A 291 -6.40 28.09 -2.69
CA GLY A 291 -5.81 29.10 -3.56
C GLY A 291 -4.32 29.39 -3.33
N LYS A 292 -3.61 28.66 -2.44
CA LYS A 292 -2.17 28.80 -2.24
C LYS A 292 -1.38 27.83 -3.09
N THR A 293 -0.17 28.23 -3.44
CA THR A 293 0.80 27.40 -4.18
C THR A 293 2.10 27.40 -3.42
N ARG A 294 2.76 26.24 -3.40
CA ARG A 294 4.11 26.09 -2.87
C ARG A 294 4.99 25.52 -3.98
N ALA A 295 6.16 26.11 -4.17
CA ALA A 295 7.10 25.73 -5.22
C ALA A 295 8.43 25.30 -4.58
N TYR A 296 9.02 24.25 -5.15
CA TYR A 296 10.32 23.72 -4.76
C TYR A 296 11.19 23.64 -6.00
N GLU A 297 12.45 24.06 -5.86
CA GLU A 297 13.43 23.95 -6.92
C GLU A 297 14.28 22.69 -6.68
N VAL A 298 14.33 21.82 -7.69
CA VAL A 298 15.15 20.60 -7.66
C VAL A 298 16.17 20.69 -8.79
N VAL A 299 17.44 20.64 -8.42
CA VAL A 299 18.55 20.64 -9.37
C VAL A 299 18.88 19.21 -9.75
N LEU A 300 18.71 18.87 -11.03
CA LEU A 300 19.12 17.58 -11.56
C LEU A 300 20.60 17.63 -11.90
N ASP A 301 21.37 16.62 -11.47
CA ASP A 301 22.79 16.55 -11.77
C ASP A 301 23.01 16.40 -13.28
N SER A 302 23.64 17.43 -13.86
CA SER A 302 23.96 17.52 -15.29
C SER A 302 25.01 16.51 -15.77
N VAL A 303 25.70 15.82 -14.86
CA VAL A 303 26.75 14.84 -15.19
C VAL A 303 26.15 13.52 -15.69
N ALA A 304 24.91 13.20 -15.31
CA ALA A 304 24.20 12.04 -15.86
C ALA A 304 23.68 12.36 -17.27
N ARG A 305 24.03 11.54 -18.27
CA ARG A 305 23.58 11.73 -19.66
C ARG A 305 22.05 11.76 -19.82
N CYS A 306 21.30 11.10 -18.91
CA CYS A 306 19.84 11.08 -18.85
C CYS A 306 19.37 10.94 -17.39
N PRO A 307 19.20 12.02 -16.61
CA PRO A 307 18.62 11.90 -15.27
C PRO A 307 17.12 11.54 -15.40
N ASP A 308 16.70 10.44 -14.77
CA ASP A 308 15.26 10.16 -14.55
C ASP A 308 14.79 11.03 -13.39
N PHE A 309 13.63 11.66 -13.55
CA PHE A 309 13.02 12.51 -12.52
C PHE A 309 11.56 12.12 -12.33
N ARG A 310 11.20 11.84 -11.09
CA ARG A 310 9.84 11.47 -10.71
C ARG A 310 9.38 12.36 -9.56
N ALA A 311 8.23 13.00 -9.74
CA ALA A 311 7.55 13.74 -8.69
C ALA A 311 6.19 13.10 -8.41
N THR A 312 5.86 12.95 -7.12
CA THR A 312 4.61 12.34 -6.67
C THR A 312 4.04 13.20 -5.55
N LEU A 313 2.75 13.53 -5.66
CA LEU A 313 2.02 14.29 -4.65
C LEU A 313 0.90 13.38 -4.12
N VAL A 314 0.92 13.10 -2.83
CA VAL A 314 -0.11 12.32 -2.14
C VAL A 314 -0.62 13.11 -0.95
N TRP A 315 -1.93 13.06 -0.73
CA TRP A 315 -2.54 13.62 0.47
C TRP A 315 -3.62 12.68 1.03
N THR A 316 -3.78 12.75 2.35
CA THR A 316 -4.89 12.11 3.05
C THR A 316 -6.10 13.03 2.95
N ASP A 317 -7.03 12.71 2.06
CA ASP A 317 -8.22 13.52 1.81
C ASP A 317 -9.29 13.27 2.88
N GLU A 318 -10.15 14.24 3.14
CA GLU A 318 -11.25 14.09 4.10
C GLU A 318 -12.22 12.99 3.64
N PRO A 319 -12.80 12.16 4.54
CA PRO A 319 -13.77 11.14 4.14
C PRO A 319 -14.94 11.76 3.37
N ALA A 320 -15.20 11.25 2.16
CA ALA A 320 -16.43 11.56 1.44
C ALA A 320 -17.59 10.71 1.99
N GLY A 321 -18.83 11.09 1.67
CA GLY A 321 -20.00 10.27 2.00
C GLY A 321 -20.11 9.03 1.11
N ALA A 322 -20.49 7.90 1.71
CA ALA A 322 -20.80 6.66 1.00
C ALA A 322 -21.72 6.90 -0.23
N GLY A 323 -21.35 6.31 -1.37
CA GLY A 323 -22.07 6.44 -2.64
C GLY A 323 -21.71 7.68 -3.48
N CYS A 324 -20.71 8.47 -3.07
CA CYS A 324 -20.21 9.64 -3.81
C CYS A 324 -19.92 9.33 -5.29
N LYS A 325 -20.24 10.30 -6.17
CA LYS A 325 -19.96 10.24 -7.62
C LYS A 325 -18.67 10.95 -8.02
N LYS A 326 -18.22 11.90 -7.19
CA LYS A 326 -16.88 12.48 -7.16
C LYS A 326 -16.47 12.46 -5.69
N CYS A 327 -15.61 11.53 -5.31
CA CYS A 327 -15.27 11.34 -3.90
C CYS A 327 -14.12 12.24 -3.46
N LEU A 328 -13.33 12.80 -4.39
CA LEU A 328 -12.28 13.77 -4.08
C LEU A 328 -12.90 15.08 -3.55
N LEU A 329 -12.54 15.47 -2.32
CA LEU A 329 -13.01 16.67 -1.65
C LEU A 329 -12.00 17.82 -1.79
N ASN A 330 -10.76 17.59 -1.33
CA ASN A 330 -9.67 18.55 -1.51
C ASN A 330 -8.91 18.23 -2.80
N ASP A 331 -8.84 19.22 -3.70
CA ASP A 331 -8.32 19.08 -5.07
C ASP A 331 -6.96 19.78 -5.18
N LEU A 332 -5.88 19.04 -4.89
CA LEU A 332 -4.51 19.52 -4.95
C LEU A 332 -3.89 19.21 -6.32
N ASP A 333 -3.18 20.18 -6.89
CA ASP A 333 -2.56 20.06 -8.19
C ASP A 333 -1.03 19.97 -8.11
N LEU A 334 -0.45 18.98 -8.80
CA LEU A 334 0.99 18.91 -9.07
C LEU A 334 1.28 19.42 -10.49
N THR A 335 2.26 20.30 -10.62
CA THR A 335 2.88 20.63 -11.91
C THR A 335 4.39 20.62 -11.77
N VAL A 336 5.08 20.21 -12.84
CA VAL A 336 6.53 20.24 -12.92
C VAL A 336 6.93 21.10 -14.11
N THR A 337 7.66 22.18 -13.86
CA THR A 337 8.19 23.05 -14.91
C THR A 337 9.67 22.71 -15.13
N ALA A 338 9.99 22.17 -16.31
CA ALA A 338 11.37 21.91 -16.70
C ALA A 338 12.04 23.17 -17.28
N GLY A 339 13.38 23.18 -17.32
CA GLY A 339 14.16 24.24 -17.98
C GLY A 339 13.63 24.55 -19.39
N GLY A 340 13.38 25.83 -19.66
CA GLY A 340 12.71 26.29 -20.90
C GLY A 340 11.19 26.45 -20.81
N GLY A 341 10.58 26.31 -19.62
CA GLY A 341 9.18 26.65 -19.38
C GLY A 341 8.16 25.56 -19.73
N ARG A 342 8.61 24.34 -20.06
CA ARG A 342 7.71 23.22 -20.35
C ARG A 342 7.07 22.70 -19.07
N VAL A 343 5.74 22.74 -19.01
CA VAL A 343 4.95 22.23 -17.88
C VAL A 343 4.52 20.78 -18.14
N ALA A 344 4.76 19.91 -17.18
CA ALA A 344 4.26 18.54 -17.12
C ALA A 344 3.18 18.39 -16.05
N HIS A 345 2.21 17.53 -16.32
CA HIS A 345 1.11 17.18 -15.42
C HIS A 345 1.21 15.71 -14.99
N PRO A 346 0.71 15.36 -13.79
CA PRO A 346 0.79 14.00 -13.26
C PRO A 346 -0.11 13.03 -14.03
N ASN A 347 0.07 11.73 -13.74
CA ASN A 347 -0.87 10.67 -14.11
C ASN A 347 -1.12 10.54 -15.62
N GLY A 348 -0.12 10.88 -16.43
CA GLY A 348 -0.18 10.82 -17.90
C GLY A 348 -1.15 11.84 -18.52
N ARG A 349 -1.56 12.86 -17.77
CA ARG A 349 -2.53 13.86 -18.22
C ARG A 349 -1.86 15.03 -18.94
N ARG A 350 -2.69 15.81 -19.63
CA ARG A 350 -2.32 17.09 -20.26
C ARG A 350 -2.79 18.30 -19.45
N SER A 351 -3.41 18.06 -18.30
CA SER A 351 -3.99 19.06 -17.40
C SER A 351 -4.04 18.51 -15.98
N ALA A 352 -4.44 19.36 -15.03
CA ALA A 352 -4.72 19.01 -13.63
C ALA A 352 -5.50 17.69 -13.45
N ASP A 353 -5.10 16.90 -12.44
CA ASP A 353 -5.81 15.69 -12.07
C ASP A 353 -6.89 15.97 -11.03
N ARG A 354 -8.12 16.14 -11.50
CA ARG A 354 -9.30 16.42 -10.65
C ARG A 354 -9.95 15.19 -10.01
N ARG A 355 -9.26 14.05 -9.97
CA ARG A 355 -9.84 12.75 -9.54
C ARG A 355 -9.03 12.04 -8.48
N ASN A 356 -7.71 11.96 -8.64
CA ASN A 356 -6.85 11.15 -7.80
C ASN A 356 -6.17 12.00 -6.72
N ASN A 357 -6.01 11.43 -5.52
CA ASN A 357 -5.22 12.01 -4.43
C ASN A 357 -3.77 11.46 -4.38
N ALA A 358 -3.28 10.96 -5.52
CA ALA A 358 -1.95 10.37 -5.69
C ALA A 358 -1.41 10.51 -7.12
#